data_AF-A0A8D9E4K4-F1
#
_entry.id   AF-A0A8D9E4K4-F1
#
_cell.length_a   1.000
_cell.length_b   1.000
_cell.length_c   1.000
_cell.angle_alpha   90.00
_cell.angle_beta   90.00
_cell.angle_gamma   90.00
#
_symmetry.space_group_name_H-M   'P 1'
#
loop_
_entity.id
_entity.type
_entity.pdbx_description
1 polymer ?
#
loop_
_entity_poly.entity_id
_entity_poly.type
_entity_poly.pdbx_seq_one_letter_code
_entity_poly.pdbx_strand_id
1 'polypeptide(L)'
;MNNKCEQAWDLYSKLDPSQDSLQILQLIANETYRRAAFWFAFKAFDALERAEPLAEYWEGKRGACAGLVQLIMAGKENRQRLSDVVQLLRNSSNSQVEGMIRTIKKWAKDNRINI
;
A
#
# COMPACT_ATOMS: atom_id res chain seq x y z
N MET A 1 -3.08 -15.83 -12.90
CA MET A 1 -1.80 -15.28 -12.41
C MET A 1 -1.26 -16.12 -11.25
N ASN A 2 0.04 -16.42 -11.25
CA ASN A 2 0.71 -17.49 -10.48
C ASN A 2 1.13 -17.12 -9.03
N ASN A 3 0.41 -16.23 -8.32
CA ASN A 3 0.71 -15.78 -6.95
C ASN A 3 2.08 -15.11 -6.71
N LYS A 4 2.77 -14.67 -7.77
CA LYS A 4 4.11 -14.05 -7.67
C LYS A 4 4.06 -12.52 -7.65
N CYS A 5 3.40 -11.96 -6.64
CA CYS A 5 3.22 -10.49 -6.52
C CYS A 5 4.56 -9.75 -6.38
N GLU A 6 5.51 -10.35 -5.64
CA GLU A 6 6.87 -9.82 -5.49
C GLU A 6 7.61 -9.75 -6.83
N GLN A 7 7.54 -10.80 -7.64
CA GLN A 7 8.18 -10.82 -8.96
C GLN A 7 7.59 -9.77 -9.91
N ALA A 8 6.27 -9.54 -9.83
CA ALA A 8 5.63 -8.47 -10.62
C ALA A 8 6.13 -7.09 -10.18
N TRP A 9 6.29 -6.87 -8.87
CA TRP A 9 6.85 -5.63 -8.32
C TRP A 9 8.32 -5.42 -8.73
N ASP A 10 9.13 -6.47 -8.68
CA ASP A 10 10.54 -6.40 -9.07
C ASP A 10 10.72 -6.11 -10.56
N LEU A 11 9.82 -6.63 -11.39
CA LEU A 11 9.83 -6.38 -12.83
C LEU A 11 9.44 -4.93 -13.13
N TYR A 12 8.40 -4.42 -12.48
CA TYR A 12 8.05 -2.99 -12.54
C TYR A 12 9.21 -2.08 -12.10
N SER A 13 9.90 -2.45 -11.02
CA SER A 13 10.99 -1.63 -10.45
C SER A 13 12.22 -1.51 -11.37
N LYS A 14 12.27 -2.27 -12.46
CA LYS A 14 13.32 -2.25 -13.48
C LYS A 14 12.93 -1.49 -14.76
N LEU A 15 11.68 -1.01 -14.85
CA LEU A 15 11.19 -0.28 -16.01
C LEU A 15 11.50 1.22 -15.89
N ASP A 16 11.81 1.84 -17.02
CA ASP A 16 11.92 3.30 -17.09
C ASP A 16 10.52 3.94 -16.97
N PRO A 17 10.41 5.11 -16.33
CA PRO A 17 9.14 5.84 -16.23
C PRO A 17 8.54 6.11 -17.62
N SER A 18 7.36 5.53 -17.85
CA SER A 18 6.64 5.57 -19.13
C SER A 18 5.14 5.35 -18.94
N GLN A 19 4.32 5.69 -19.94
CA GLN A 19 2.89 5.39 -19.93
C GLN A 19 2.63 3.88 -19.77
N ASP A 20 3.44 3.04 -20.41
CA ASP A 20 3.35 1.58 -20.29
C ASP A 20 3.67 1.11 -18.86
N SER A 21 4.67 1.72 -18.20
CA SER A 21 4.99 1.40 -16.81
C SER A 21 3.83 1.75 -15.85
N LEU A 22 3.07 2.82 -16.14
CA LEU A 22 1.89 3.19 -15.36
C LEU A 22 0.74 2.18 -15.55
N GLN A 23 0.50 1.72 -16.78
CA GLN A 23 -0.49 0.69 -17.04
C GLN A 23 -0.16 -0.63 -16.32
N ILE A 24 1.13 -1.02 -16.33
CA ILE A 24 1.60 -2.20 -15.58
C ILE A 24 1.37 -1.99 -14.08
N LEU A 25 1.65 -0.79 -13.56
CA LEU A 25 1.46 -0.48 -12.15
C LEU A 25 -0.02 -0.52 -11.74
N GLN A 26 -0.93 -0.02 -12.58
CA GLN A 26 -2.38 -0.16 -12.39
C GLN A 26 -2.81 -1.63 -12.38
N LEU A 27 -2.28 -2.45 -13.28
CA LEU A 27 -2.57 -3.88 -13.31
C LEU A 27 -2.09 -4.57 -12.02
N ILE A 28 -0.87 -4.27 -11.55
CA ILE A 28 -0.34 -4.78 -10.28
C ILE A 28 -1.24 -4.34 -9.13
N ALA A 29 -1.59 -3.05 -9.05
CA ALA A 29 -2.43 -2.51 -7.99
C ALA A 29 -3.76 -3.25 -7.90
N ASN A 30 -4.48 -3.38 -9.02
CA ASN A 30 -5.80 -3.99 -9.06
C ASN A 30 -5.78 -5.50 -8.80
N GLU A 31 -4.85 -6.24 -9.41
CA GLU A 31 -4.78 -7.70 -9.25
C GLU A 31 -4.34 -8.12 -7.85
N THR A 32 -3.39 -7.39 -7.27
CA THR A 32 -2.95 -7.64 -5.89
C THR A 32 -4.03 -7.24 -4.88
N TYR A 33 -4.77 -6.16 -5.14
CA TYR A 33 -5.91 -5.77 -4.31
C TYR A 33 -7.00 -6.84 -4.30
N ARG A 34 -7.41 -7.35 -5.47
CA ARG A 34 -8.45 -8.39 -5.61
C ARG A 34 -8.09 -9.68 -4.86
N ARG A 35 -6.80 -9.98 -4.72
CA ARG A 35 -6.27 -11.17 -4.03
C ARG A 35 -5.99 -10.96 -2.55
N ALA A 36 -6.34 -9.80 -1.98
CA ALA A 36 -5.97 -9.41 -0.63
C ALA A 36 -4.44 -9.39 -0.36
N ALA A 37 -3.62 -9.29 -1.42
CA ALA A 37 -2.18 -9.04 -1.32
C ALA A 37 -1.93 -7.54 -1.08
N PHE A 38 -2.54 -7.02 -0.01
CA PHE A 38 -2.72 -5.59 0.21
C PHE A 38 -1.41 -4.82 0.37
N TRP A 39 -0.32 -5.45 0.81
CA TRP A 39 0.99 -4.82 0.85
C TRP A 39 1.45 -4.33 -0.53
N PHE A 40 1.33 -5.19 -1.55
CA PHE A 40 1.74 -4.83 -2.91
C PHE A 40 0.75 -3.85 -3.54
N ALA A 41 -0.55 -4.02 -3.28
CA ALA A 41 -1.56 -3.09 -3.74
C ALA A 41 -1.32 -1.68 -3.17
N PHE A 42 -1.03 -1.59 -1.87
CA PHE A 42 -0.77 -0.33 -1.18
C PHE A 42 0.47 0.38 -1.76
N LYS A 43 1.59 -0.33 -1.97
CA LYS A 43 2.77 0.24 -2.62
C LYS A 43 2.49 0.71 -4.06
N ALA A 44 1.71 -0.05 -4.81
CA ALA A 44 1.39 0.28 -6.19
C ALA A 44 0.50 1.52 -6.27
N PHE A 45 -0.56 1.59 -5.46
CA PHE A 45 -1.41 2.79 -5.39
C PHE A 45 -0.67 4.02 -4.85
N ASP A 46 0.26 3.85 -3.91
CA ASP A 46 1.13 4.92 -3.45
C ASP A 46 2.04 5.48 -4.56
N ALA A 47 2.59 4.61 -5.41
CA ALA A 47 3.36 5.03 -6.57
C ALA A 47 2.47 5.68 -7.65
N LEU A 48 1.26 5.16 -7.89
CA LEU A 48 0.28 5.75 -8.82
C LEU A 48 -0.16 7.15 -8.36
N GLU A 49 -0.52 7.31 -7.09
CA GLU A 49 -0.94 8.60 -6.50
C GLU A 49 0.16 9.67 -6.64
N ARG A 50 1.43 9.29 -6.50
CA ARG A 50 2.57 10.20 -6.71
C ARG A 50 2.77 10.59 -8.16
N ALA A 51 2.56 9.65 -9.08
CA ALA A 51 2.71 9.90 -10.51
C ALA A 51 1.56 10.75 -11.04
N GLU A 52 0.32 10.41 -10.65
CA GLU A 52 -0.91 11.08 -11.07
C GLU A 52 -1.86 11.16 -9.87
N PRO A 53 -2.16 12.34 -9.32
CA PRO A 53 -2.97 12.48 -8.11
C PRO A 53 -4.48 12.35 -8.40
N LEU A 54 -4.89 11.21 -8.93
CA LEU A 54 -6.29 10.87 -9.18
C LEU A 54 -6.98 10.37 -7.91
N ALA A 55 -8.26 10.75 -7.75
CA ALA A 55 -9.05 10.34 -6.58
C ALA A 55 -9.13 8.81 -6.42
N GLU A 56 -9.22 8.06 -7.53
CA GLU A 56 -9.28 6.60 -7.52
C GLU A 56 -8.02 5.95 -6.92
N TYR A 57 -6.83 6.52 -7.12
CA TYR A 57 -5.59 5.96 -6.57
C TYR A 57 -5.47 6.22 -5.08
N TRP A 58 -5.92 7.39 -4.62
CA TRP A 58 -6.08 7.64 -3.20
C TRP A 58 -7.06 6.65 -2.55
N GLU A 59 -8.23 6.45 -3.16
CA GLU A 59 -9.23 5.51 -2.64
C GLU A 59 -8.70 4.06 -2.60
N GLY A 60 -8.00 3.64 -3.65
CA GLY A 60 -7.31 2.35 -3.70
C GLY A 60 -6.23 2.21 -2.64
N LYS A 61 -5.37 3.22 -2.45
CA LYS A 61 -4.34 3.27 -1.41
C LYS A 61 -4.95 3.18 -0.02
N ARG A 62 -6.00 3.96 0.25
CA ARG A 62 -6.72 3.98 1.52
C ARG A 62 -7.33 2.61 1.84
N GLY A 63 -8.02 2.01 0.87
CA GLY A 63 -8.59 0.67 1.00
C GLY A 63 -7.54 -0.40 1.24
N ALA A 64 -6.44 -0.36 0.49
CA ALA A 64 -5.34 -1.32 0.63
C ALA A 64 -4.65 -1.18 1.99
N CYS A 65 -4.45 0.04 2.48
CA CYS A 65 -3.94 0.29 3.82
C CYS A 65 -4.85 -0.33 4.89
N ALA A 66 -6.17 -0.11 4.80
CA ALA A 66 -7.12 -0.67 5.76
C ALA A 66 -7.09 -2.21 5.75
N GLY A 67 -7.11 -2.83 4.58
CA GLY A 67 -7.02 -4.28 4.42
C GLY A 67 -5.70 -4.85 4.96
N LEU A 68 -4.57 -4.21 4.68
CA LEU A 68 -3.27 -4.62 5.21
C LEU A 68 -3.21 -4.54 6.73
N VAL A 69 -3.65 -3.41 7.31
CA VAL A 69 -3.68 -3.25 8.77
C VAL A 69 -4.60 -4.29 9.40
N GLN A 70 -5.76 -4.57 8.81
CA GLN A 70 -6.66 -5.64 9.27
C GLN A 70 -5.96 -7.02 9.26
N LEU A 71 -5.21 -7.36 8.20
CA LEU A 71 -4.46 -8.62 8.14
C LEU A 71 -3.36 -8.68 9.21
N ILE A 72 -2.68 -7.57 9.48
CA ILE A 72 -1.67 -7.47 10.55
C ILE A 72 -2.33 -7.67 11.93
N MET A 73 -3.46 -7.02 12.18
CA MET A 73 -4.23 -7.18 13.43
C MET A 73 -4.71 -8.63 13.62
N ALA A 74 -5.05 -9.32 12.53
CA ALA A 74 -5.44 -10.73 12.53
C ALA A 74 -4.26 -11.71 12.58
N GLY A 75 -3.01 -11.24 12.65
CA GLY A 75 -1.81 -12.09 12.66
C GLY A 75 -1.53 -12.81 11.35
N LYS A 76 -2.14 -12.38 10.24
CA LYS A 76 -1.99 -12.96 8.90
C LYS A 76 -0.91 -12.26 8.07
N GLU A 77 -0.32 -11.19 8.59
CA GLU A 77 0.73 -10.43 7.95
C GLU A 77 1.81 -9.97 8.93
N ASN A 78 3.00 -9.66 8.42
CA ASN A 78 4.13 -9.25 9.27
C ASN A 78 3.88 -7.85 9.88
N ARG A 79 3.75 -7.80 11.21
CA ARG A 79 3.61 -6.55 11.99
C ARG A 79 4.72 -5.52 11.79
N GLN A 80 5.91 -5.93 11.36
CA GLN A 80 7.01 -5.01 11.07
C GLN A 80 6.66 -4.08 9.89
N ARG A 81 5.74 -4.46 9.00
CA ARG A 81 5.30 -3.61 7.89
C ARG A 81 4.55 -2.35 8.35
N LEU A 82 4.13 -2.26 9.61
CA LEU A 82 3.42 -1.08 10.11
C LEU A 82 4.25 0.20 10.06
N SER A 83 5.58 0.12 10.29
CA SER A 83 6.47 1.28 10.15
C SER A 83 6.45 1.79 8.71
N ASP A 84 6.54 0.87 7.75
CA ASP A 84 6.58 1.19 6.33
C ASP A 84 5.23 1.74 5.85
N VAL A 85 4.12 1.20 6.36
CA VAL A 85 2.78 1.74 6.11
C VAL A 85 2.70 3.20 6.55
N VAL A 86 3.16 3.51 7.78
CA VAL A 86 3.18 4.89 8.28
C VAL A 86 4.07 5.78 7.43
N GLN A 87 5.23 5.28 6.98
CA GLN A 87 6.14 6.04 6.13
C GLN A 87 5.53 6.36 4.75
N LEU A 88 4.91 5.38 4.10
CA LEU A 88 4.27 5.58 2.80
C LEU A 88 3.02 6.46 2.88
N LEU A 89 2.26 6.36 3.98
CA LEU A 89 1.14 7.26 4.24
C LEU A 89 1.60 8.72 4.31
N ARG A 90 2.72 9.02 5.00
CA ARG A 90 3.29 10.38 5.10
C ARG A 90 3.68 11.00 3.75
N ASN A 91 3.82 10.20 2.70
CA ASN A 91 4.14 10.70 1.36
C ASN A 91 2.90 11.23 0.60
N SER A 92 1.69 11.02 1.12
CA SER A 92 0.46 11.53 0.51
C SER A 92 0.14 12.94 1.00
N SER A 93 -0.42 13.76 0.11
CA SER A 93 -0.91 15.11 0.41
C SER A 93 -2.34 15.12 0.96
N ASN A 94 -3.00 13.96 1.08
CA ASN A 94 -4.38 13.87 1.53
C ASN A 94 -4.49 14.07 3.05
N SER A 95 -5.33 14.99 3.51
CA SER A 95 -5.50 15.31 4.93
C SER A 95 -6.04 14.16 5.79
N GLN A 96 -6.70 13.16 5.19
CA GLN A 96 -7.21 11.98 5.90
C GLN A 96 -6.08 11.08 6.44
N VAL A 97 -4.88 11.15 5.83
CA VAL A 97 -3.69 10.38 6.23
C VAL A 97 -3.37 10.55 7.71
N GLU A 98 -3.46 11.77 8.23
CA GLU A 98 -3.12 12.05 9.63
C GLU A 98 -4.02 11.28 10.60
N GLY A 99 -5.32 11.16 10.28
CA GLY A 99 -6.25 10.34 11.04
C GLY A 99 -5.88 8.86 11.00
N MET A 100 -5.50 8.35 9.84
CA MET A 100 -5.09 6.96 9.65
C MET A 100 -3.82 6.64 10.44
N ILE A 101 -2.78 7.49 10.32
CA ILE A 101 -1.52 7.33 11.05
C ILE A 101 -1.76 7.34 12.56
N ARG A 102 -2.58 8.27 13.08
CA ARG A 102 -2.91 8.33 14.50
C ARG A 102 -3.56 7.03 14.99
N THR A 103 -4.51 6.50 14.24
CA THR A 103 -5.20 5.24 14.57
C THR A 103 -4.22 4.06 14.57
N ILE A 104 -3.36 3.95 13.55
CA ILE A 104 -2.36 2.87 13.43
C ILE A 104 -1.37 2.94 14.59
N LYS A 105 -0.83 4.12 14.91
CA LYS A 105 0.12 4.31 16.01
C LYS A 105 -0.50 4.01 17.37
N LYS A 106 -1.75 4.41 17.58
CA LYS A 106 -2.48 4.09 18.81
C LYS A 106 -2.58 2.57 19.00
N TRP A 107 -3.02 1.86 17.96
CA TRP A 107 -3.11 0.40 18.01
C TRP A 107 -1.75 -0.26 18.24
N ALA A 108 -0.70 0.19 17.55
CA ALA A 108 0.64 -0.35 17.72
C ALA A 108 1.15 -0.16 19.16
N LYS A 109 0.95 1.02 19.75
CA LYS A 109 1.28 1.31 21.16
C LYS A 109 0.54 0.37 22.12
N ASP A 110 -0.77 0.21 21.94
CA ASP A 110 -1.60 -0.67 22.78
C ASP A 110 -1.15 -2.14 22.69
N ASN A 111 -0.55 -2.53 21.57
CA ASN A 111 -0.01 -3.88 21.32
C ASN A 111 1.51 -4.00 21.54
N ARG A 112 2.16 -2.99 22.14
CA ARG A 112 3.61 -2.96 22.43
C ARG A 112 4.50 -3.13 21.18
N ILE A 113 4.04 -2.63 20.04
CA ILE A 113 4.78 -2.58 18.77
C ILE A 113 5.34 -1.16 18.62
N ASN A 114 6.64 -1.04 18.38
CA ASN A 114 7.32 0.24 18.21
C ASN A 114 7.39 0.63 16.73
N ILE A 115 6.73 1.74 16.34
CA ILE A 115 6.65 2.29 14.96
C ILE A 115 6.58 3.82 14.93
#